data_AF-A0A968VVQ3-F1
#
_entry.id   AF-A0A968VVQ3-F1
#
_cell.length_a   1.000
_cell.length_b   1.000
_cell.length_c   1.000
_cell.angle_alpha   90.00
_cell.angle_beta   90.00
_cell.angle_gamma   90.00
#
_symmetry.space_group_name_H-M   'P 1'
#
loop_
_entity.id
_entity.type
_entity.pdbx_description
1 polymer ?
#
loop_
_entity_poly.entity_id
_entity_poly.type
_entity_poly.pdbx_seq_one_letter_code
_entity_poly.pdbx_strand_id
1 'polypeptide(L)'
;MARLKETGNNSHNVILVKPGDVYKYLGQQTYTVNPQNSQDFIQLFESLNKSNTAIEKICFAWSLNQGYLKNNQYNESNLKASLEKGVYSFLFLCQALVEQKI
;
A
#
# COMPACT_ATOMS: atom_id res chain seq x y z
N MET A 1 13.00 1.96 7.68
CA MET A 1 12.73 1.49 6.30
C MET A 1 13.91 0.76 5.68
N ALA A 2 15.17 1.11 5.98
CA ALA A 2 16.36 0.33 5.60
C ALA A 2 16.27 -1.15 6.06
N ARG A 3 15.74 -1.37 7.27
CA ARG A 3 15.67 -2.70 7.88
C ARG A 3 14.94 -3.78 7.09
N LEU A 4 13.82 -3.54 6.39
CA LEU A 4 13.11 -4.62 5.69
C LEU A 4 13.84 -5.08 4.41
N LYS A 5 14.50 -4.17 3.70
CA LYS A 5 15.40 -4.53 2.59
C LYS A 5 16.68 -5.18 3.11
N GLU A 6 17.17 -4.79 4.29
CA GLU A 6 18.38 -5.33 4.91
C GLU A 6 18.20 -6.67 5.64
N THR A 7 17.00 -6.97 6.16
CA THR A 7 16.69 -8.21 6.90
C THR A 7 15.96 -9.26 6.07
N GLY A 8 15.44 -8.89 4.89
CA GLY A 8 14.94 -9.87 3.94
C GLY A 8 16.10 -10.68 3.37
N ASN A 9 16.00 -12.01 3.43
CA ASN A 9 17.01 -12.94 2.91
C ASN A 9 17.33 -12.75 1.40
N ASN A 10 16.52 -11.94 0.69
CA ASN A 10 16.75 -11.43 -0.67
C ASN A 10 16.11 -10.05 -0.87
N SER A 11 16.90 -8.98 -0.76
CA SER A 11 16.48 -7.58 -0.92
C SER A 11 15.90 -7.22 -2.31
N HIS A 12 16.14 -8.09 -3.31
CA HIS A 12 15.75 -7.90 -4.72
C HIS A 12 14.30 -8.29 -5.01
N ASN A 13 13.57 -8.82 -4.02
CA ASN A 13 12.18 -9.28 -4.18
C ASN A 13 11.19 -8.45 -3.35
N VAL A 14 11.59 -7.27 -2.87
CA VAL A 14 10.73 -6.42 -2.03
C VAL A 14 10.18 -5.26 -2.84
N ILE A 15 8.88 -5.30 -3.11
CA ILE A 15 8.14 -4.18 -3.71
C ILE A 15 7.67 -3.24 -2.61
N LEU A 16 7.98 -1.95 -2.74
CA LEU A 16 7.55 -0.91 -1.81
C LEU A 16 6.41 -0.11 -2.40
N VAL A 17 5.25 -0.13 -1.74
CA VAL A 17 4.10 0.69 -2.13
C VAL A 17 3.86 1.76 -1.07
N LYS A 18 3.87 3.02 -1.50
CA LYS A 18 3.63 4.19 -0.66
C LYS A 18 2.27 4.81 -0.99
N PRO A 19 1.57 5.38 -0.01
CA PRO A 19 0.45 6.26 -0.33
C PRO A 19 0.96 7.49 -1.08
N GLY A 20 0.26 7.89 -2.14
CA GLY A 20 0.51 9.10 -2.92
C GLY A 20 -0.79 9.63 -3.52
N ASP A 21 -0.71 10.60 -4.43
CA ASP A 21 -1.92 11.20 -5.03
C ASP A 21 -2.47 10.37 -6.20
N VAL A 22 -1.60 9.60 -6.88
CA VAL A 22 -1.92 8.78 -8.05
C VAL A 22 -0.99 7.56 -8.15
N TYR A 23 -1.39 6.58 -8.95
CA TYR A 23 -0.56 5.46 -9.35
C TYR A 23 0.67 5.96 -10.12
N LYS A 24 1.86 5.57 -9.66
CA LYS A 24 3.11 5.87 -10.36
C LYS A 24 4.20 4.86 -9.99
N TYR A 25 4.93 4.38 -10.99
CA TYR A 25 6.19 3.68 -10.77
C TYR A 25 7.32 4.70 -10.55
N LEU A 26 8.01 4.61 -9.42
CA LEU A 26 9.10 5.51 -9.04
C LEU A 26 10.49 4.91 -9.33
N GLY A 27 10.56 3.70 -9.92
CA GLY A 27 11.82 2.97 -10.08
C GLY A 27 12.16 2.11 -8.86
N GLN A 28 13.15 1.22 -9.01
CA GLN A 28 13.69 0.40 -7.92
C GLN A 28 12.61 -0.36 -7.12
N GLN A 29 11.64 -0.96 -7.82
CA GLN A 29 10.50 -1.67 -7.23
C GLN A 29 9.65 -0.82 -6.26
N THR A 30 9.60 0.49 -6.48
CA THR A 30 8.84 1.42 -5.65
C THR A 30 7.68 2.02 -6.45
N TYR A 31 6.50 2.04 -5.84
CA TYR A 31 5.27 2.55 -6.43
C TYR A 31 4.57 3.52 -5.47
N THR A 32 3.83 4.47 -6.02
CA THR A 32 2.78 5.20 -5.29
C THR A 32 1.41 4.73 -5.73
N VAL A 33 0.45 4.76 -4.82
CA VAL A 33 -0.97 4.44 -5.04
C VAL A 33 -1.80 5.43 -4.25
N ASN A 34 -2.90 5.92 -4.83
CA ASN A 34 -3.87 6.71 -4.08
C ASN A 34 -4.72 5.80 -3.18
N PRO A 35 -4.65 5.95 -1.85
CA PRO A 35 -5.42 5.14 -0.89
C PRO A 35 -6.94 5.23 -1.06
N GLN A 36 -7.44 6.29 -1.69
CA GLN A 36 -8.86 6.55 -1.91
C GLN A 36 -9.34 6.12 -3.31
N ASN A 37 -8.44 5.63 -4.18
CA ASN A 37 -8.78 5.21 -5.53
C ASN A 37 -8.52 3.71 -5.73
N SER A 38 -9.58 2.91 -5.83
CA SER A 38 -9.47 1.47 -6.07
C SER A 38 -8.78 1.14 -7.39
N GLN A 39 -8.92 1.99 -8.41
CA GLN A 39 -8.29 1.78 -9.73
C GLN A 39 -6.77 1.82 -9.66
N ASP A 40 -6.19 2.58 -8.74
CA ASP A 40 -4.73 2.63 -8.57
C ASP A 40 -4.17 1.29 -8.06
N PHE A 41 -4.93 0.57 -7.22
CA PHE A 41 -4.56 -0.77 -6.76
C PHE A 41 -4.63 -1.79 -7.90
N ILE A 42 -5.64 -1.69 -8.76
CA ILE A 42 -5.76 -2.53 -9.96
C ILE A 42 -4.55 -2.32 -10.89
N GLN A 43 -4.22 -1.06 -11.20
CA GLN A 43 -3.07 -0.71 -12.05
C GLN A 43 -1.73 -1.21 -11.48
N LEU A 44 -1.57 -1.18 -10.15
CA LEU A 44 -0.42 -1.76 -9.47
C LEU A 44 -0.29 -3.26 -9.79
N PHE A 45 -1.33 -4.05 -9.52
CA PHE A 45 -1.27 -5.49 -9.73
C PHE A 45 -1.18 -5.88 -11.20
N GLU A 46 -1.85 -5.15 -12.11
CA GLU A 46 -1.67 -5.35 -13.55
C GLU A 46 -0.20 -5.16 -13.98
N SER A 47 0.47 -4.15 -13.42
CA SER A 47 1.87 -3.89 -13.72
C SER A 47 2.80 -4.98 -13.17
N LEU A 48 2.50 -5.50 -11.98
CA LEU A 48 3.25 -6.59 -11.35
C LEU A 48 3.04 -7.93 -12.08
N ASN A 49 1.83 -8.19 -12.57
CA ASN A 49 1.51 -9.35 -13.41
C ASN A 49 2.27 -9.29 -14.75
N LYS A 50 2.32 -8.12 -15.39
CA LYS A 50 3.09 -7.91 -16.63
C LYS A 50 4.59 -8.13 -16.44
N SER A 51 5.13 -7.83 -15.25
CA SER A 51 6.54 -8.11 -14.91
C SER A 51 6.77 -9.53 -14.41
N ASN A 52 5.77 -10.42 -14.53
CA ASN A 52 5.82 -11.84 -14.12
C ASN A 52 6.31 -12.02 -12.67
N THR A 53 5.92 -11.08 -11.79
CA THR A 53 6.36 -11.06 -10.40
C THR A 53 5.33 -11.75 -9.52
N ALA A 54 5.68 -12.91 -8.96
CA ALA A 54 4.82 -13.64 -8.04
C ALA A 54 4.75 -12.93 -6.67
N ILE A 55 3.53 -12.63 -6.20
CA ILE A 55 3.30 -11.98 -4.91
C ILE A 55 2.84 -13.03 -3.91
N GLU A 56 3.75 -13.48 -3.05
CA GLU A 56 3.41 -14.51 -2.04
C GLU A 56 2.95 -13.91 -0.71
N LYS A 57 3.41 -12.71 -0.37
CA LYS A 57 3.22 -12.10 0.95
C LYS A 57 3.00 -10.61 0.81
N ILE A 58 1.98 -10.11 1.52
CA ILE A 58 1.65 -8.68 1.55
C ILE A 58 1.68 -8.20 2.99
N CYS A 59 2.42 -7.11 3.23
CA CYS A 59 2.47 -6.42 4.51
C CYS A 59 1.79 -5.05 4.38
N PHE A 60 0.56 -4.94 4.87
CA PHE A 60 -0.17 -3.67 4.88
C PHE A 60 0.11 -2.89 6.17
N ALA A 61 1.04 -1.94 6.09
CA ALA A 61 1.56 -1.20 7.25
C ALA A 61 1.15 0.29 7.29
N TRP A 62 0.22 0.72 6.43
CA TRP A 62 -0.15 2.14 6.32
C TRP A 62 -0.90 2.67 7.55
N SER A 63 -1.66 1.80 8.22
CA SER A 63 -2.39 2.13 9.45
C SER A 63 -1.52 2.20 10.70
N LEU A 64 -0.23 1.86 10.64
CA LEU A 64 0.65 1.87 11.82
C LEU A 64 1.19 3.25 12.18
N ASN A 65 1.14 4.21 11.25
CA ASN A 65 1.63 5.57 11.47
C ASN A 65 0.52 6.51 11.99
N GLN A 66 -0.11 6.14 13.11
CA GLN A 66 -1.23 6.89 13.71
C GLN A 66 -0.75 8.07 14.56
N GLY A 67 0.15 8.90 14.01
CA GLY A 67 0.57 10.16 14.65
C GLY A 67 -0.59 11.13 14.94
N TYR A 68 -1.77 10.88 14.37
CA TYR A 68 -2.99 11.68 14.51
C TYR A 68 -3.74 11.46 15.84
N LEU A 69 -3.44 10.39 16.59
CA LEU A 69 -4.07 10.10 17.89
C LEU A 69 -3.30 10.68 19.09
N LYS A 70 -2.21 11.42 18.84
CA LYS A 70 -1.26 11.85 19.89
C LYS A 70 -1.86 12.63 21.06
N ASN A 71 -3.08 13.17 20.94
CA ASN A 71 -3.67 14.04 21.95
C ASN A 71 -5.03 13.57 22.50
N ASN A 72 -5.51 12.34 22.19
CA ASN A 72 -6.84 11.85 22.60
C ASN A 72 -8.03 12.79 22.27
N GLN A 73 -7.82 13.77 21.39
CA GLN A 73 -8.87 14.70 20.97
C GLN A 73 -9.58 14.09 19.77
N TYR A 74 -10.86 13.81 19.95
CA TYR A 74 -11.76 13.43 18.85
C TYR A 74 -11.77 14.56 17.82
N ASN A 75 -11.37 14.24 16.59
CA ASN A 75 -11.49 15.12 15.44
C ASN A 75 -11.97 14.26 14.26
N GLU A 76 -13.11 14.62 13.68
CA GLU A 76 -13.70 13.95 12.52
C GLU A 76 -12.71 13.82 11.35
N SER A 77 -11.85 14.82 11.14
CA SER A 77 -10.83 14.79 10.10
C SER A 77 -9.76 13.72 10.36
N ASN A 78 -9.37 13.52 11.62
CA ASN A 78 -8.41 12.49 12.00
C ASN A 78 -9.02 11.08 11.87
N LEU A 79 -10.29 10.93 12.24
CA LEU A 79 -11.03 9.68 12.06
C LEU A 79 -11.14 9.32 10.58
N LYS A 80 -11.55 10.28 9.75
CA LYS A 80 -11.66 10.12 8.30
C LYS A 80 -10.32 9.69 7.69
N ALA A 81 -9.23 10.39 8.01
CA ALA A 81 -7.90 10.03 7.53
C ALA A 81 -7.45 8.62 7.95
N SER A 82 -7.82 8.19 9.17
CA SER A 82 -7.53 6.83 9.66
C SER A 82 -8.32 5.75 8.91
N LEU A 83 -9.59 6.03 8.57
CA LEU A 83 -10.42 5.11 7.79
C LEU A 83 -9.90 5.00 6.35
N GLU A 84 -9.60 6.13 5.72
CA GLU A 84 -9.11 6.20 4.34
C GLU A 84 -7.79 5.45 4.16
N LYS A 85 -6.78 5.73 5.00
CA LYS A 85 -5.44 5.11 4.92
C LYS A 85 -5.38 3.71 5.55
N GLY A 86 -6.41 3.32 6.29
CA GLY A 86 -6.50 2.04 6.99
C GLY A 86 -7.51 1.12 6.30
N VAL A 87 -8.73 1.13 6.81
CA VAL A 87 -9.77 0.15 6.46
C VAL A 87 -10.16 0.24 4.99
N TYR A 88 -10.40 1.43 4.45
CA TYR A 88 -10.86 1.59 3.06
C TYR A 88 -9.76 1.21 2.06
N SER A 89 -8.53 1.70 2.26
CA SER A 89 -7.37 1.27 1.47
C SER A 89 -7.16 -0.24 1.49
N PHE A 90 -7.29 -0.87 2.66
CA PHE A 90 -7.12 -2.32 2.79
C PHE A 90 -8.23 -3.09 2.07
N LEU A 91 -9.46 -2.60 2.11
CA LEU A 91 -10.56 -3.19 1.34
C LEU A 91 -10.31 -3.10 -0.17
N PHE A 92 -9.89 -1.93 -0.66
CA PHE A 92 -9.57 -1.76 -2.09
C PHE A 92 -8.40 -2.65 -2.53
N LEU A 93 -7.38 -2.82 -1.68
CA LEU A 93 -6.31 -3.78 -1.91
C LEU A 93 -6.85 -5.21 -2.06
N CYS A 94 -7.71 -5.67 -1.14
CA CYS A 94 -8.29 -7.01 -1.21
C CYS A 94 -9.17 -7.20 -2.46
N GLN A 95 -9.96 -6.20 -2.84
CA GLN A 95 -10.77 -6.24 -4.05
C GLN A 95 -9.89 -6.39 -5.30
N ALA A 96 -8.83 -5.59 -5.40
CA ALA A 96 -7.90 -5.66 -6.51
C ALA A 96 -7.17 -7.02 -6.60
N LEU A 97 -6.82 -7.64 -5.46
CA LEU A 97 -6.25 -9.00 -5.44
C LEU A 97 -7.21 -10.03 -6.03
N VAL A 98 -8.49 -9.98 -5.64
CA VAL A 98 -9.53 -10.89 -6.16
C VAL A 98 -9.76 -10.67 -7.65
N GLU A 99 -9.85 -9.41 -8.10
CA GLU A 99 -10.07 -9.07 -9.51
C GLU A 99 -8.91 -9.50 -10.41
N GLN A 100 -7.67 -9.31 -9.94
CA GLN A 100 -6.46 -9.63 -10.69
C GLN A 100 -6.01 -11.09 -10.53
N LYS A 101 -6.77 -11.90 -9.77
CA LYS A 101 -6.52 -13.33 -9.51
C LYS A 101 -5.09 -13.61 -9.05
N ILE A 102 -4.59 -12.75 -8.16
CA ILE A 102 -3.29 -12.89 -7.49
C ILE A 102 -3.37 -14.01 -6.46
#